data_AF-A0AAD3X2J7-F1
#
_entry.id   AF-A0AAD3X2J7-F1
#
_cell.length_a   1.000
_cell.length_b   1.000
_cell.length_c   1.000
_cell.angle_alpha   90.00
_cell.angle_beta   90.00
_cell.angle_gamma   90.00
#
_symmetry.space_group_name_H-M   'P 1'
#
loop_
_entity.id
_entity.type
_entity.pdbx_description
1 polymer ?
#
loop_
_entity_poly.entity_id
_entity_poly.type
_entity_poly.pdbx_seq_one_letter_code
_entity_poly.pdbx_strand_id
1 'polypeptide(L)'
;MARRRAFIRAVLGGAAALALALGGVTAAAAEDPVVAGSISGTVVRDDDGTPVAGVTVSADGPTGASVTTDSTGTYTLPNLAAGSYIVSFFPEGTDLKREYWKDASDYSQAIPVVVGEGEAVSAIDASLVQGGSIQGIVTREDDGSAIAGAEVQALDSNNEIVAAATAGASGEYILGGLPTGSYRVRFASSDAELLPEYWKDAYGWDAATLIAVTEPQGITDIDASLAEVGYISGTVTRSASDEPLSASVAFYAAGTGLDVFFVDTNSDGTFRIPVVAGTYRVLFHSNERGIIEEYWKDAFLWENATLLTVAPGEEVAGIDAALGKPAQITGTVTIDSDAADDVRVEAWSNGTMVNDTRADPVTGAYSLTVPHGTYILKASPTFSDGTTTAKPQFFDGVATAAEATPVSVLEGEAISGIDFALTVDTTPEVKPTLTLSAGSIRAGKDITISGTGFAPGATIAFELHSDPITLGTLTADADGVLQGTLRIPASAPAGAHTLVALSGTKVLASTALTVTAAAGTGTGSGGQTGGATAPGGGLASTGADAPIAIVAIGVLLAVMGGMLVRRRRVES
;
A
#
# COMPACT_ATOMS: atom_id res chain seq x y z
N MET A 1 -27.30 -29.40 18.05
CA MET A 1 -28.00 -30.51 18.73
C MET A 1 -27.81 -30.34 20.23
N ALA A 2 -28.69 -29.63 20.95
CA ALA A 2 -29.95 -30.14 21.52
C ALA A 2 -29.83 -31.52 22.18
N ARG A 3 -29.90 -31.57 23.52
CA ARG A 3 -30.94 -32.37 24.19
C ARG A 3 -31.17 -31.95 25.65
N ARG A 4 -32.44 -31.62 25.87
CA ARG A 4 -33.12 -31.19 27.08
C ARG A 4 -33.74 -32.41 27.78
N ARG A 5 -33.86 -32.30 29.11
CA ARG A 5 -34.97 -32.75 30.02
C ARG A 5 -35.13 -34.25 30.35
N ALA A 6 -35.15 -34.55 31.65
CA ALA A 6 -36.31 -35.01 32.45
C ALA A 6 -35.84 -35.39 33.87
N PHE A 7 -36.29 -34.77 34.98
CA PHE A 7 -37.55 -34.89 35.73
C PHE A 7 -37.79 -36.21 36.52
N ILE A 8 -37.71 -36.06 37.86
CA ILE A 8 -38.70 -36.43 38.92
C ILE A 8 -38.71 -37.83 39.61
N ARG A 9 -38.69 -37.74 40.97
CA ARG A 9 -39.23 -38.62 42.05
C ARG A 9 -38.70 -40.06 42.17
N ALA A 10 -38.70 -40.73 43.32
CA ALA A 10 -38.81 -40.44 44.76
C ALA A 10 -38.50 -41.77 45.48
N VAL A 11 -37.80 -41.66 46.61
CA VAL A 11 -37.82 -42.49 47.84
C VAL A 11 -38.46 -43.89 47.77
N LEU A 12 -37.72 -44.94 48.15
CA LEU A 12 -38.17 -45.92 49.16
C LEU A 12 -37.06 -46.83 49.70
N GLY A 13 -36.91 -46.82 51.03
CA GLY A 13 -36.50 -47.90 51.95
C GLY A 13 -35.12 -48.57 51.76
N GLY A 14 -34.35 -48.88 52.79
CA GLY A 14 -34.60 -48.95 54.22
C GLY A 14 -33.69 -50.04 54.82
N ALA A 15 -33.39 -49.91 56.12
CA ALA A 15 -32.64 -50.79 57.03
C ALA A 15 -31.09 -50.69 56.95
N ALA A 16 -30.43 -49.99 57.88
CA ALA A 16 -30.06 -50.43 59.26
C ALA A 16 -28.79 -51.29 59.24
N ALA A 17 -27.75 -51.14 60.06
CA ALA A 17 -27.39 -50.27 61.17
C ALA A 17 -25.86 -50.41 61.37
N LEU A 18 -25.21 -49.46 62.04
CA LEU A 18 -24.29 -49.66 63.17
C LEU A 18 -23.34 -48.46 63.29
N ALA A 19 -23.43 -47.78 64.44
CA ALA A 19 -22.59 -46.66 64.81
C ALA A 19 -21.19 -47.10 65.23
N LEU A 20 -20.15 -46.37 64.81
CA LEU A 20 -18.96 -46.12 65.61
C LEU A 20 -18.22 -44.89 65.08
N ALA A 21 -17.92 -44.01 66.03
CA ALA A 21 -17.46 -42.65 65.85
C ALA A 21 -16.00 -42.55 65.41
N LEU A 22 -15.73 -41.60 64.50
CA LEU A 22 -14.53 -40.77 64.52
C LEU A 22 -14.99 -39.33 64.32
N GLY A 23 -14.96 -38.57 65.41
CA GLY A 23 -15.24 -37.15 65.41
C GLY A 23 -14.21 -36.40 64.57
N GLY A 24 -14.70 -35.80 63.50
CA GLY A 24 -13.99 -34.84 62.68
C GLY A 24 -15.01 -33.85 62.14
N VAL A 25 -15.66 -33.10 63.03
CA VAL A 25 -16.36 -31.89 62.61
C VAL A 25 -15.24 -30.91 62.26
N THR A 26 -14.89 -30.84 60.98
CA THR A 26 -14.29 -29.62 60.44
C THR A 26 -15.34 -28.54 60.65
N ALA A 27 -15.20 -27.78 61.73
CA ALA A 27 -15.84 -26.47 61.81
C ALA A 27 -15.37 -25.72 60.57
N ALA A 28 -16.26 -25.49 59.62
CA ALA A 28 -16.07 -24.44 58.65
C ALA A 28 -15.85 -23.18 59.49
N ALA A 29 -14.63 -22.63 59.44
CA ALA A 29 -14.37 -21.32 60.00
C ALA A 29 -15.42 -20.40 59.37
N ALA A 30 -16.29 -19.81 60.20
CA ALA A 30 -17.04 -18.66 59.77
C ALA A 30 -15.98 -17.63 59.40
N GLU A 31 -15.90 -17.25 58.12
CA GLU A 31 -15.08 -16.11 57.74
C GLU A 31 -15.59 -14.91 58.54
N ASP A 32 -14.68 -14.16 59.14
CA ASP A 32 -15.02 -12.90 59.79
C ASP A 32 -15.83 -12.04 58.80
N PRO A 33 -16.90 -11.35 59.24
CA PRO A 33 -17.68 -10.53 58.34
C PRO A 33 -16.77 -9.47 57.74
N VAL A 34 -16.50 -9.57 56.44
CA VAL A 34 -15.72 -8.57 55.70
C VAL A 34 -16.37 -7.22 55.93
N VAL A 35 -15.74 -6.36 56.74
CA VAL A 35 -16.24 -5.01 56.95
C VAL A 35 -15.89 -4.24 55.68
N ALA A 36 -16.90 -4.02 54.85
CA ALA A 36 -16.68 -3.39 53.56
C ALA A 36 -16.49 -1.88 53.73
N GLY A 37 -15.46 -1.34 53.09
CA GLY A 37 -15.21 0.09 52.97
C GLY A 37 -16.02 0.75 51.85
N SER A 38 -15.78 2.05 51.67
CA SER A 38 -16.40 2.85 50.61
C SER A 38 -15.48 3.97 50.14
N ILE A 39 -15.73 4.46 48.92
CA ILE A 39 -15.09 5.66 48.34
C ILE A 39 -16.18 6.66 47.98
N SER A 40 -16.00 7.94 48.30
CA SER A 40 -16.97 9.00 48.00
C SER A 40 -16.30 10.30 47.57
N GLY A 41 -17.03 11.10 46.80
CA GLY A 41 -16.57 12.38 46.27
C GLY A 41 -17.66 13.10 45.49
N THR A 42 -17.23 14.18 44.84
CA THR A 42 -18.03 15.05 43.98
C THR A 42 -17.35 15.24 42.63
N VAL A 43 -18.16 15.44 41.59
CA VAL A 43 -17.69 15.74 40.24
C VAL A 43 -18.28 17.07 39.79
N VAL A 44 -17.40 17.97 39.38
CA VAL A 44 -17.76 19.31 38.90
C VAL A 44 -17.09 19.58 37.55
N ARG A 45 -17.54 20.61 36.83
CA ARG A 45 -16.81 21.15 35.69
C ARG A 45 -15.66 22.03 36.17
N ASP A 46 -14.53 21.98 35.47
CA ASP A 46 -13.35 22.79 35.79
C ASP A 46 -13.51 24.28 35.47
N ASP A 47 -14.33 24.59 34.46
CA ASP A 47 -14.53 25.96 33.96
C ASP A 47 -15.34 26.85 34.92
N ASP A 48 -16.41 26.31 35.52
CA ASP A 48 -17.35 27.07 36.33
C ASP A 48 -17.73 26.44 37.68
N GLY A 49 -17.22 25.23 37.97
CA GLY A 49 -17.50 24.51 39.21
C GLY A 49 -18.92 23.95 39.31
N THR A 50 -19.70 23.95 38.23
CA THR A 50 -21.05 23.38 38.24
C THR A 50 -21.01 21.86 38.45
N PRO A 51 -21.91 21.27 39.27
CA PRO A 51 -21.93 19.84 39.46
C PRO A 51 -22.31 19.07 38.19
N VAL A 52 -21.63 17.95 37.95
CA VAL A 52 -21.86 17.09 36.78
C VAL A 52 -22.59 15.83 37.21
N ALA A 53 -23.84 15.71 36.77
CA ALA A 53 -24.67 14.53 37.00
C ALA A 53 -24.44 13.45 35.93
N GLY A 54 -24.66 12.19 36.30
CA GLY A 54 -24.63 11.08 35.36
C GLY A 54 -23.25 10.59 34.93
N VAL A 55 -22.13 11.11 35.49
CA VAL A 55 -20.81 10.55 35.17
C VAL A 55 -20.67 9.20 35.86
N THR A 56 -20.27 8.20 35.10
CA THR A 56 -20.00 6.87 35.62
C THR A 56 -18.67 6.90 36.35
N VAL A 57 -18.71 6.72 37.66
CA VAL A 57 -17.52 6.62 38.51
C VAL A 57 -17.28 5.15 38.82
N SER A 58 -16.07 4.67 38.54
CA SER A 58 -15.71 3.26 38.73
C SER A 58 -14.43 3.14 39.56
N ALA A 59 -14.42 2.20 40.50
CA ALA A 59 -13.23 1.77 41.23
C ALA A 59 -12.82 0.37 40.78
N ASP A 60 -11.63 0.26 40.20
CA ASP A 60 -11.00 -0.99 39.78
C ASP A 60 -9.94 -1.42 40.81
N GLY A 61 -10.02 -2.64 41.32
CA GLY A 61 -9.18 -3.13 42.43
C GLY A 61 -9.64 -4.51 42.92
N PRO A 62 -9.36 -4.89 44.19
CA PRO A 62 -9.73 -6.21 44.72
C PRO A 62 -11.21 -6.58 44.58
N THR A 63 -12.11 -5.59 44.70
CA THR A 63 -13.53 -5.70 44.38
C THR A 63 -13.98 -4.52 43.53
N GLY A 64 -14.48 -4.76 42.32
CA GLY A 64 -14.99 -3.68 41.46
C GLY A 64 -16.30 -3.08 41.97
N ALA A 65 -16.45 -1.76 41.85
CA ALA A 65 -17.72 -1.06 42.04
C ALA A 65 -17.88 0.07 41.02
N SER A 66 -19.12 0.37 40.65
CA SER A 66 -19.46 1.46 39.73
C SER A 66 -20.79 2.10 40.10
N VAL A 67 -20.87 3.43 40.03
CA VAL A 67 -22.07 4.25 40.29
C VAL A 67 -22.09 5.46 39.38
N THR A 68 -23.25 6.08 39.17
CA THR A 68 -23.35 7.37 38.47
C THR A 68 -23.51 8.51 39.47
N THR A 69 -22.90 9.67 39.20
CA THR A 69 -23.12 10.87 40.02
C THR A 69 -24.58 11.33 39.98
N ASP A 70 -25.08 11.83 41.11
CA ASP A 70 -26.43 12.39 41.20
C ASP A 70 -26.53 13.82 40.65
N SER A 71 -27.71 14.46 40.75
CA SER A 71 -27.93 15.82 40.27
C SER A 71 -27.10 16.90 40.98
N THR A 72 -26.43 16.55 42.09
CA THR A 72 -25.51 17.42 42.84
C THR A 72 -24.04 17.07 42.56
N GLY A 73 -23.78 16.19 41.59
CA GLY A 73 -22.43 15.70 41.26
C GLY A 73 -21.86 14.73 42.29
N THR A 74 -22.63 14.33 43.31
CA THR A 74 -22.13 13.49 44.40
C THR A 74 -22.20 12.01 44.03
N TYR A 75 -21.23 11.22 44.51
CA TYR A 75 -21.25 9.76 44.37
C TYR A 75 -20.73 9.04 45.63
N THR A 76 -21.09 7.77 45.79
CA THR A 76 -20.51 6.86 46.79
C THR A 76 -20.45 5.46 46.22
N LEU A 77 -19.24 4.89 46.14
CA LEU A 77 -18.95 3.51 45.77
C LEU A 77 -18.97 2.64 47.04
N PRO A 78 -19.97 1.77 47.22
CA PRO A 78 -20.09 0.95 48.42
C PRO A 78 -19.40 -0.41 48.27
N ASN A 79 -19.31 -1.14 49.38
CA ASN A 79 -18.97 -2.56 49.44
C ASN A 79 -17.56 -2.92 48.93
N LEU A 80 -16.57 -2.05 49.19
CA LEU A 80 -15.19 -2.27 48.76
C LEU A 80 -14.41 -3.08 49.80
N ALA A 81 -13.74 -4.16 49.37
CA ALA A 81 -12.79 -4.85 50.23
C ALA A 81 -11.56 -3.96 50.52
N ALA A 82 -10.84 -4.24 51.61
CA ALA A 82 -9.60 -3.52 51.89
C ALA A 82 -8.56 -3.75 50.76
N GLY A 83 -7.92 -2.69 50.29
CA GLY A 83 -6.88 -2.74 49.26
C GLY A 83 -6.75 -1.46 48.46
N SER A 84 -6.13 -1.56 47.29
CA SER A 84 -5.77 -0.44 46.43
C SER A 84 -6.68 -0.38 45.21
N TYR A 85 -7.26 0.79 44.93
CA TYR A 85 -8.22 1.02 43.86
C TYR A 85 -7.78 2.13 42.91
N ILE A 86 -7.93 1.91 41.61
CA ILE A 86 -7.86 2.95 40.59
C ILE A 86 -9.28 3.49 40.38
N VAL A 87 -9.48 4.79 40.64
CA VAL A 87 -10.77 5.46 40.48
C VAL A 87 -10.78 6.25 39.18
N SER A 88 -11.87 6.10 38.43
CA SER A 88 -12.04 6.66 37.08
C SER A 88 -13.40 7.33 36.93
N PHE A 89 -13.44 8.38 36.12
CA PHE A 89 -14.61 9.23 35.87
C PHE A 89 -14.90 9.25 34.37
N PHE A 90 -16.05 8.69 33.98
CA PHE A 90 -16.48 8.56 32.58
C PHE A 90 -17.76 9.37 32.34
N PRO A 91 -17.65 10.61 31.83
CA PRO A 91 -18.78 11.47 31.54
C PRO A 91 -19.33 11.22 30.11
N GLU A 92 -19.70 9.97 29.82
CA GLU A 92 -20.19 9.57 28.48
C GLU A 92 -21.38 10.43 28.02
N GLY A 93 -21.40 10.78 26.73
CA GLY A 93 -22.45 11.61 26.14
C GLY A 93 -22.39 13.10 26.52
N THR A 94 -21.29 13.56 27.14
CA THR A 94 -21.06 14.99 27.46
C THR A 94 -19.90 15.57 26.66
N ASP A 95 -19.61 16.85 26.84
CA ASP A 95 -18.45 17.56 26.28
C ASP A 95 -17.18 17.43 27.15
N LEU A 96 -17.23 16.69 28.27
CA LEU A 96 -16.16 16.59 29.26
C LEU A 96 -15.26 15.39 28.99
N LYS A 97 -13.96 15.53 29.28
CA LYS A 97 -12.99 14.43 29.15
C LYS A 97 -13.17 13.39 30.25
N ARG A 98 -12.94 12.12 29.90
CA ARG A 98 -12.70 11.05 30.88
C ARG A 98 -11.33 11.23 31.53
N GLU A 99 -11.23 10.91 32.82
CA GLU A 99 -9.98 10.95 33.55
C GLU A 99 -9.97 9.96 34.73
N TYR A 100 -8.79 9.75 35.28
CA TYR A 100 -8.59 9.07 36.55
C TYR A 100 -8.36 10.09 37.66
N TRP A 101 -8.61 9.69 38.90
CA TRP A 101 -8.44 10.58 40.05
C TRP A 101 -7.07 11.27 40.07
N LYS A 102 -7.07 12.56 40.42
CA LYS A 102 -5.92 13.49 40.32
C LYS A 102 -5.48 13.78 38.88
N ASP A 103 -6.45 14.02 38.01
CA ASP A 103 -6.26 14.50 36.63
C ASP A 103 -5.34 13.61 35.79
N ALA A 104 -5.27 12.32 36.12
CA ALA A 104 -4.47 11.36 35.38
C ALA A 104 -5.21 11.00 34.08
N SER A 105 -4.56 11.22 32.94
CA SER A 105 -5.16 11.01 31.61
C SER A 105 -5.23 9.54 31.20
N ASP A 106 -4.44 8.68 31.84
CA ASP A 106 -4.35 7.27 31.51
C ASP A 106 -4.09 6.41 32.75
N TYR A 107 -4.41 5.12 32.63
CA TYR A 107 -4.32 4.16 33.74
C TYR A 107 -2.90 4.05 34.32
N SER A 108 -1.86 4.22 33.51
CA SER A 108 -0.47 4.06 33.97
C SER A 108 -0.01 5.22 34.85
N GLN A 109 -0.68 6.36 34.73
CA GLN A 109 -0.44 7.55 35.56
C GLN A 109 -1.38 7.65 36.75
N ALA A 110 -2.39 6.78 36.83
CA ALA A 110 -3.41 6.84 37.88
C ALA A 110 -2.82 6.59 39.27
N ILE A 111 -3.24 7.42 40.22
CA ILE A 111 -2.83 7.30 41.62
C ILE A 111 -3.83 6.41 42.35
N PRO A 112 -3.39 5.31 42.99
CA PRO A 112 -4.30 4.45 43.72
C PRO A 112 -4.85 5.09 44.99
N VAL A 113 -6.14 4.87 45.22
CA VAL A 113 -6.83 5.12 46.49
C VAL A 113 -6.75 3.86 47.35
N VAL A 114 -6.17 3.97 48.54
CA VAL A 114 -6.08 2.86 49.50
C VAL A 114 -7.29 2.89 50.42
N VAL A 115 -7.98 1.76 50.53
CA VAL A 115 -9.14 1.55 51.41
C VAL A 115 -8.76 0.52 52.46
N GLY A 116 -8.80 0.88 53.74
CA GLY A 116 -8.69 -0.03 54.87
C GLY A 116 -9.98 -0.82 55.13
N GLU A 117 -9.91 -1.78 56.05
CA GLU A 117 -11.08 -2.58 56.45
C GLU A 117 -12.17 -1.68 57.07
N GLY A 118 -13.37 -1.69 56.48
CA GLY A 118 -14.48 -0.84 56.86
C GLY A 118 -14.26 0.67 56.69
N GLU A 119 -13.17 1.08 56.04
CA GLU A 119 -12.81 2.49 55.90
C GLU A 119 -13.73 3.20 54.88
N ALA A 120 -14.26 4.36 55.28
CA ALA A 120 -14.96 5.26 54.39
C ALA A 120 -13.99 6.36 53.92
N VAL A 121 -13.45 6.21 52.72
CA VAL A 121 -12.57 7.20 52.08
C VAL A 121 -13.45 8.25 51.39
N SER A 122 -13.13 9.53 51.62
CA SER A 122 -13.88 10.67 51.07
C SER A 122 -12.93 11.68 50.41
N ALA A 123 -13.49 12.72 49.79
CA ALA A 123 -12.75 13.75 49.03
C ALA A 123 -11.97 13.17 47.84
N ILE A 124 -12.51 12.12 47.23
CA ILE A 124 -12.06 11.62 45.94
C ILE A 124 -12.81 12.41 44.85
N ASP A 125 -12.57 13.72 44.81
CA ASP A 125 -13.28 14.64 43.91
C ASP A 125 -12.62 14.70 42.52
N ALA A 126 -13.39 15.11 41.51
CA ALA A 126 -12.92 15.36 40.14
C ALA A 126 -13.44 16.71 39.60
N SER A 127 -12.59 17.39 38.82
CA SER A 127 -12.87 18.67 38.16
C SER A 127 -12.66 18.48 36.66
N LEU A 128 -13.73 18.09 35.95
CA LEU A 128 -13.60 17.61 34.58
C LEU A 128 -13.43 18.78 33.61
N VAL A 129 -12.42 18.66 32.75
CA VAL A 129 -12.11 19.65 31.71
C VAL A 129 -12.89 19.35 30.42
N GLN A 130 -13.39 20.40 29.77
CA GLN A 130 -14.02 20.30 28.45
C GLN A 130 -13.02 19.81 27.38
N GLY A 131 -13.43 18.81 26.60
CA GLY A 131 -12.69 18.33 25.44
C GLY A 131 -13.11 19.02 24.14
N GLY A 132 -12.50 18.65 23.03
CA GLY A 132 -13.01 18.93 21.69
C GLY A 132 -14.25 18.07 21.35
N SER A 133 -14.85 18.36 20.20
CA SER A 133 -15.99 17.59 19.69
C SER A 133 -15.96 17.35 18.18
N ILE A 134 -16.66 16.31 17.75
CA ILE A 134 -16.89 15.96 16.34
C ILE A 134 -18.40 15.77 16.14
N GLN A 135 -18.95 16.39 15.11
CA GLN A 135 -20.40 16.42 14.84
C GLN A 135 -20.69 16.19 13.36
N GLY A 136 -21.84 15.56 13.09
CA GLY A 136 -22.32 15.31 11.74
C GLY A 136 -23.69 14.64 11.76
N ILE A 137 -24.09 14.14 10.59
CA ILE A 137 -25.30 13.34 10.38
C ILE A 137 -24.97 11.96 9.79
N VAL A 138 -25.78 10.97 10.12
CA VAL A 138 -25.72 9.62 9.54
C VAL A 138 -26.99 9.35 8.75
N THR A 139 -26.85 9.11 7.45
CA THR A 139 -27.95 8.82 6.52
C THR A 139 -27.77 7.48 5.81
N ARG A 140 -28.80 7.00 5.12
CA ARG A 140 -28.67 5.90 4.15
C ARG A 140 -28.28 6.44 2.78
N GLU A 141 -27.47 5.67 2.04
CA GLU A 141 -27.03 6.05 0.70
C GLU A 141 -28.12 5.92 -0.36
N ASP A 142 -29.02 4.95 -0.22
CA ASP A 142 -30.05 4.63 -1.20
C ASP A 142 -31.12 5.72 -1.35
N ASP A 143 -31.59 6.27 -0.22
CA ASP A 143 -32.69 7.24 -0.20
C ASP A 143 -32.41 8.54 0.57
N GLY A 144 -31.25 8.65 1.22
CA GLY A 144 -30.84 9.83 2.00
C GLY A 144 -31.58 9.98 3.33
N SER A 145 -32.37 8.98 3.75
CA SER A 145 -33.08 9.02 5.02
C SER A 145 -32.11 8.97 6.22
N ALA A 146 -32.46 9.65 7.30
CA ALA A 146 -31.66 9.66 8.52
C ALA A 146 -31.67 8.29 9.22
N ILE A 147 -30.51 7.85 9.70
CA ILE A 147 -30.37 6.61 10.46
C ILE A 147 -30.41 6.93 11.96
N ALA A 148 -31.63 6.95 12.51
CA ALA A 148 -31.82 7.07 13.95
C ALA A 148 -31.23 5.85 14.68
N GLY A 149 -30.47 6.09 15.74
CA GLY A 149 -29.82 5.02 16.50
C GLY A 149 -28.50 4.52 15.93
N ALA A 150 -27.96 5.14 14.87
CA ALA A 150 -26.63 4.80 14.37
C ALA A 150 -25.57 4.96 15.48
N GLU A 151 -24.67 4.00 15.59
CA GLU A 151 -23.54 4.05 16.51
C GLU A 151 -22.38 4.78 15.84
N VAL A 152 -21.87 5.81 16.49
CA VAL A 152 -20.72 6.59 16.02
C VAL A 152 -19.63 6.54 17.07
N GLN A 153 -18.40 6.26 16.66
CA GLN A 153 -17.26 6.09 17.55
C GLN A 153 -16.06 6.89 17.04
N ALA A 154 -15.35 7.59 17.93
CA ALA A 154 -14.02 8.11 17.67
C ALA A 154 -12.97 7.16 18.23
N LEU A 155 -12.08 6.66 17.37
CA LEU A 155 -11.02 5.73 17.70
C LEU A 155 -9.65 6.38 17.59
N ASP A 156 -8.78 6.13 18.56
CA ASP A 156 -7.40 6.64 18.59
C ASP A 156 -6.45 5.80 17.71
N SER A 157 -5.13 6.03 17.81
CA SER A 157 -4.14 5.25 17.06
C SER A 157 -4.02 3.78 17.49
N ASN A 158 -4.49 3.43 18.68
CA ASN A 158 -4.45 2.08 19.26
C ASN A 158 -5.75 1.30 19.01
N ASN A 159 -6.71 1.88 18.27
CA ASN A 159 -8.05 1.33 18.08
C ASN A 159 -8.86 1.28 19.40
N GLU A 160 -8.56 2.16 20.35
CA GLU A 160 -9.39 2.39 21.53
C GLU A 160 -10.50 3.38 21.19
N ILE A 161 -11.73 3.08 21.62
CA ILE A 161 -12.87 4.00 21.54
C ILE A 161 -12.69 5.06 22.63
N VAL A 162 -12.45 6.30 22.20
CA VAL A 162 -12.25 7.44 23.11
C VAL A 162 -13.57 8.15 23.40
N ALA A 163 -14.46 8.23 22.42
CA ALA A 163 -15.83 8.72 22.57
C ALA A 163 -16.77 7.91 21.69
N ALA A 164 -18.02 7.76 22.15
CA ALA A 164 -19.09 7.14 21.40
C ALA A 164 -20.37 7.96 21.53
N ALA A 165 -21.20 7.93 20.50
CA ALA A 165 -22.50 8.58 20.46
C ALA A 165 -23.49 7.71 19.70
N THR A 166 -24.78 7.93 19.98
CA THR A 166 -25.88 7.36 19.22
C THR A 166 -26.59 8.48 18.48
N ALA A 167 -26.76 8.32 17.17
CA ALA A 167 -27.42 9.32 16.34
C ALA A 167 -28.89 9.50 16.73
N GLY A 168 -29.35 10.76 16.77
CA GLY A 168 -30.71 11.15 17.07
C GLY A 168 -31.70 10.85 15.95
N ALA A 169 -32.95 11.30 16.12
CA ALA A 169 -34.03 10.99 15.19
C ALA A 169 -33.84 11.59 13.78
N SER A 170 -33.05 12.66 13.66
CA SER A 170 -32.63 13.25 12.37
C SER A 170 -31.24 12.80 11.94
N GLY A 171 -30.68 11.76 12.56
CA GLY A 171 -29.37 11.19 12.22
C GLY A 171 -28.19 12.00 12.78
N GLU A 172 -28.45 13.10 13.48
CA GLU A 172 -27.44 13.96 14.09
C GLU A 172 -26.72 13.26 15.23
N TYR A 173 -25.41 13.45 15.32
CA TYR A 173 -24.61 12.94 16.42
C TYR A 173 -23.58 13.97 16.89
N ILE A 174 -23.16 13.84 18.14
CA ILE A 174 -22.07 14.62 18.73
C ILE A 174 -21.18 13.69 19.54
N LEU A 175 -19.93 13.54 19.12
CA LEU A 175 -18.86 12.95 19.92
C LEU A 175 -18.21 14.09 20.72
N GLY A 176 -18.49 14.17 22.01
CA GLY A 176 -17.90 15.16 22.91
C GLY A 176 -16.77 14.59 23.77
N GLY A 177 -16.07 15.46 24.51
CA GLY A 177 -15.08 15.04 25.49
C GLY A 177 -13.78 14.50 24.91
N LEU A 178 -13.46 14.84 23.66
CA LEU A 178 -12.27 14.34 22.97
C LEU A 178 -11.03 15.14 23.39
N PRO A 179 -9.96 14.49 23.89
CA PRO A 179 -8.66 15.15 24.05
C PRO A 179 -8.11 15.70 22.72
N THR A 180 -7.13 16.61 22.78
CA THR A 180 -6.37 17.00 21.59
C THR A 180 -5.65 15.78 21.02
N GLY A 181 -5.88 15.47 19.74
CA GLY A 181 -5.41 14.22 19.14
C GLY A 181 -5.85 14.05 17.69
N SER A 182 -5.60 12.87 17.15
CA SER A 182 -6.08 12.47 15.81
C SER A 182 -6.90 11.20 15.91
N TYR A 183 -8.09 11.23 15.32
CA TYR A 183 -9.09 10.19 15.48
C TYR A 183 -9.56 9.67 14.13
N ARG A 184 -9.88 8.37 14.08
CA ARG A 184 -10.73 7.80 13.03
C ARG A 184 -12.16 7.79 13.54
N VAL A 185 -13.12 8.20 12.72
CA VAL A 185 -14.53 8.12 13.09
C VAL A 185 -15.17 6.97 12.34
N ARG A 186 -15.76 6.04 13.10
CA ARG A 186 -16.46 4.86 12.60
C ARG A 186 -17.96 5.03 12.81
N PHE A 187 -18.73 4.63 11.81
CA PHE A 187 -20.18 4.65 11.77
C PHE A 187 -20.69 3.22 11.61
N ALA A 188 -21.73 2.87 12.34
CA ALA A 188 -22.40 1.58 12.23
C ALA A 188 -23.90 1.74 12.49
N SER A 189 -24.68 0.78 12.00
CA SER A 189 -26.11 0.68 12.29
C SER A 189 -26.41 -0.68 12.91
N SER A 190 -27.52 -0.75 13.67
CA SER A 190 -28.09 -2.03 14.09
C SER A 190 -28.83 -2.75 12.95
N ASP A 191 -29.08 -2.03 11.84
CA ASP A 191 -29.56 -2.61 10.61
C ASP A 191 -28.45 -3.44 9.95
N ALA A 192 -28.66 -4.76 9.87
CA ALA A 192 -27.71 -5.69 9.28
C ALA A 192 -27.57 -5.55 7.76
N GLU A 193 -28.49 -4.81 7.12
CA GLU A 193 -28.45 -4.51 5.70
C GLU A 193 -27.52 -3.33 5.39
N LEU A 194 -26.96 -2.64 6.40
CA LEU A 194 -26.04 -1.52 6.19
C LEU A 194 -24.61 -1.89 6.60
N LEU A 195 -23.64 -1.51 5.77
CA LEU A 195 -22.23 -1.75 6.05
C LEU A 195 -21.65 -0.68 6.98
N PRO A 196 -20.95 -1.08 8.06
CA PRO A 196 -20.18 -0.15 8.85
C PRO A 196 -18.99 0.41 8.06
N GLU A 197 -18.69 1.68 8.26
CA GLU A 197 -17.61 2.38 7.56
C GLU A 197 -16.90 3.38 8.47
N TYR A 198 -15.72 3.80 8.05
CA TYR A 198 -15.06 4.99 8.57
C TYR A 198 -15.38 6.18 7.67
N TRP A 199 -15.25 7.38 8.24
CA TRP A 199 -15.51 8.63 7.53
C TRP A 199 -14.87 8.67 6.13
N LYS A 200 -15.66 9.12 5.14
CA LYS A 200 -15.36 9.12 3.70
C LYS A 200 -15.26 7.74 3.07
N ASP A 201 -16.29 6.92 3.27
CA ASP A 201 -16.51 5.63 2.61
C ASP A 201 -15.28 4.70 2.71
N ALA A 202 -14.61 4.74 3.86
CA ALA A 202 -13.43 3.95 4.11
C ALA A 202 -13.82 2.69 4.88
N TYR A 203 -13.68 1.52 4.26
CA TYR A 203 -14.08 0.24 4.86
C TYR A 203 -12.94 -0.48 5.59
N GLY A 204 -11.74 0.11 5.61
CA GLY A 204 -10.56 -0.43 6.25
C GLY A 204 -9.86 0.59 7.15
N TRP A 205 -9.22 0.10 8.21
CA TRP A 205 -8.48 0.92 9.18
C TRP A 205 -7.40 1.81 8.53
N ASP A 206 -6.63 1.25 7.60
CA ASP A 206 -5.53 1.95 6.94
C ASP A 206 -6.03 2.95 5.87
N ALA A 207 -7.24 2.73 5.33
CA ALA A 207 -7.89 3.65 4.40
C ALA A 207 -8.60 4.83 5.12
N ALA A 208 -8.95 4.66 6.40
CA ALA A 208 -9.69 5.65 7.17
C ALA A 208 -8.91 6.97 7.35
N THR A 209 -9.58 8.08 7.05
CA THR A 209 -9.01 9.43 7.19
C THR A 209 -8.90 9.82 8.67
N LEU A 210 -7.76 10.38 9.08
CA LEU A 210 -7.56 10.94 10.41
C LEU A 210 -8.15 12.35 10.51
N ILE A 211 -8.90 12.59 11.58
CA ILE A 211 -9.47 13.89 11.95
C ILE A 211 -8.67 14.43 13.13
N ALA A 212 -8.01 15.58 12.95
CA ALA A 212 -7.26 16.25 14.00
C ALA A 212 -8.19 17.13 14.85
N VAL A 213 -8.32 16.80 16.13
CA VAL A 213 -9.12 17.53 17.12
C VAL A 213 -8.20 18.36 18.01
N THR A 214 -8.58 19.60 18.29
CA THR A 214 -7.93 20.47 19.27
C THR A 214 -8.96 20.90 20.30
N GLU A 215 -8.75 20.59 21.58
CA GLU A 215 -9.71 20.98 22.63
C GLU A 215 -9.67 22.51 22.90
N PRO A 216 -10.81 23.15 23.23
CA PRO A 216 -12.17 22.62 23.29
C PRO A 216 -12.93 22.81 21.95
N GLN A 217 -12.23 22.89 20.81
CA GLN A 217 -12.85 23.18 19.52
C GLN A 217 -13.77 22.05 19.06
N GLY A 218 -14.88 22.42 18.43
CA GLY A 218 -15.78 21.49 17.74
C GLY A 218 -15.48 21.45 16.24
N ILE A 219 -15.60 20.25 15.68
CA ILE A 219 -15.53 19.96 14.24
C ILE A 219 -16.92 19.55 13.78
N THR A 220 -17.38 20.11 12.67
CA THR A 220 -18.66 19.82 12.04
C THR A 220 -18.45 19.14 10.69
N ASP A 221 -19.55 18.77 10.03
CA ASP A 221 -19.58 18.25 8.65
C ASP A 221 -18.80 16.93 8.49
N ILE A 222 -18.78 16.13 9.57
CA ILE A 222 -18.25 14.76 9.58
C ILE A 222 -19.42 13.81 9.34
N ASP A 223 -20.02 13.92 8.15
CA ASP A 223 -21.21 13.14 7.81
C ASP A 223 -20.85 11.76 7.25
N ALA A 224 -21.77 10.81 7.37
CA ALA A 224 -21.67 9.48 6.76
C ALA A 224 -23.00 9.08 6.10
N SER A 225 -22.89 8.33 5.01
CA SER A 225 -24.03 7.84 4.25
C SER A 225 -23.87 6.35 4.03
N LEU A 226 -24.43 5.54 4.93
CA LEU A 226 -24.17 4.11 4.96
C LEU A 226 -24.80 3.40 3.76
N ALA A 227 -23.95 2.67 3.03
CA ALA A 227 -24.33 1.83 1.90
C ALA A 227 -25.05 0.55 2.33
N GLU A 228 -25.99 0.10 1.50
CA GLU A 228 -26.54 -1.26 1.62
C GLU A 228 -25.46 -2.32 1.35
N VAL A 229 -25.49 -3.39 2.14
CA VAL A 229 -24.59 -4.53 2.01
C VAL A 229 -24.98 -5.37 0.80
N GLY A 230 -24.10 -5.41 -0.19
CA GLY A 230 -24.09 -6.45 -1.21
C GLY A 230 -23.40 -7.71 -0.69
N TYR A 231 -23.55 -8.81 -1.42
CA TYR A 231 -22.86 -10.06 -1.12
C TYR A 231 -22.26 -10.69 -2.36
N ILE A 232 -21.09 -11.30 -2.20
CA ILE A 232 -20.52 -12.19 -3.21
C ILE A 232 -20.41 -13.58 -2.62
N SER A 233 -20.93 -14.58 -3.33
CA SER A 233 -20.92 -15.98 -2.88
C SER A 233 -20.54 -16.96 -3.99
N GLY A 234 -19.96 -18.08 -3.56
CA GLY A 234 -19.51 -19.13 -4.46
C GLY A 234 -18.85 -20.28 -3.71
N THR A 235 -18.14 -21.10 -4.46
CA THR A 235 -17.47 -22.31 -3.99
C THR A 235 -16.06 -22.40 -4.54
N VAL A 236 -15.15 -22.98 -3.76
CA VAL A 236 -13.80 -23.33 -4.20
C VAL A 236 -13.61 -24.84 -4.03
N THR A 237 -13.28 -25.50 -5.13
CA THR A 237 -13.06 -26.95 -5.18
C THR A 237 -11.67 -27.27 -5.73
N ARG A 238 -11.25 -28.52 -5.57
CA ARG A 238 -10.12 -29.08 -6.32
C ARG A 238 -10.61 -29.48 -7.71
N SER A 239 -9.98 -28.96 -8.75
CA SER A 239 -10.28 -29.32 -10.14
C SER A 239 -10.20 -30.84 -10.42
N ALA A 240 -9.29 -31.54 -9.75
CA ALA A 240 -9.07 -32.98 -9.97
C ALA A 240 -10.16 -33.89 -9.37
N SER A 241 -10.95 -33.42 -8.40
CA SER A 241 -11.88 -34.27 -7.64
C SER A 241 -13.22 -33.63 -7.30
N ASP A 242 -13.41 -32.35 -7.59
CA ASP A 242 -14.54 -31.51 -7.14
C ASP A 242 -14.71 -31.45 -5.62
N GLU A 243 -13.72 -31.92 -4.85
CA GLU A 243 -13.76 -31.88 -3.40
C GLU A 243 -13.56 -30.44 -2.89
N PRO A 244 -14.23 -30.04 -1.80
CA PRO A 244 -14.03 -28.75 -1.14
C PRO A 244 -12.56 -28.43 -0.88
N LEU A 245 -12.15 -27.22 -1.21
CA LEU A 245 -10.80 -26.74 -0.99
C LEU A 245 -10.78 -25.65 0.08
N SER A 246 -9.82 -25.75 1.02
CA SER A 246 -9.54 -24.66 1.96
C SER A 246 -8.78 -23.58 1.21
N ALA A 247 -9.42 -22.44 1.03
CA ALA A 247 -8.89 -21.33 0.25
C ALA A 247 -9.22 -20.00 0.92
N SER A 248 -8.42 -18.99 0.62
CA SER A 248 -8.72 -17.59 0.89
C SER A 248 -9.15 -16.92 -0.42
N VAL A 249 -10.31 -16.26 -0.41
CA VAL A 249 -10.85 -15.57 -1.59
C VAL A 249 -10.69 -14.08 -1.37
N ALA A 250 -9.88 -13.42 -2.20
CA ALA A 250 -9.57 -12.00 -2.11
C ALA A 250 -10.33 -11.20 -3.18
N PHE A 251 -10.90 -10.06 -2.76
CA PHE A 251 -11.70 -9.17 -3.59
C PHE A 251 -10.99 -7.82 -3.67
N TYR A 252 -10.51 -7.47 -4.87
CA TYR A 252 -9.81 -6.22 -5.13
C TYR A 252 -10.74 -5.22 -5.80
N ALA A 253 -11.05 -4.12 -5.12
CA ALA A 253 -11.82 -3.04 -5.73
C ALA A 253 -11.06 -2.39 -6.90
N ALA A 254 -11.74 -2.22 -8.04
CA ALA A 254 -11.12 -1.76 -9.28
C ALA A 254 -10.68 -0.28 -9.28
N GLY A 255 -11.11 0.52 -8.30
CA GLY A 255 -10.84 1.96 -8.22
C GLY A 255 -9.59 2.37 -7.42
N THR A 256 -9.24 1.65 -6.36
CA THR A 256 -8.16 2.04 -5.42
C THR A 256 -6.99 1.05 -5.39
N GLY A 257 -7.23 -0.23 -5.71
CA GLY A 257 -6.23 -1.30 -5.55
C GLY A 257 -5.77 -1.53 -4.10
N LEU A 258 -6.40 -0.86 -3.13
CA LEU A 258 -6.00 -0.84 -1.72
C LEU A 258 -7.09 -1.41 -0.80
N ASP A 259 -8.35 -1.44 -1.24
CA ASP A 259 -9.43 -2.11 -0.52
C ASP A 259 -9.47 -3.58 -0.94
N VAL A 260 -8.85 -4.41 -0.09
CA VAL A 260 -8.83 -5.87 -0.24
C VAL A 260 -9.66 -6.47 0.87
N PHE A 261 -10.80 -7.05 0.50
CA PHE A 261 -11.58 -7.90 1.40
C PHE A 261 -11.15 -9.34 1.16
N PHE A 262 -11.08 -10.14 2.21
CA PHE A 262 -10.87 -11.58 2.05
C PHE A 262 -11.82 -12.36 2.95
N VAL A 263 -12.18 -13.55 2.47
CA VAL A 263 -12.94 -14.53 3.24
C VAL A 263 -12.30 -15.90 3.03
N ASP A 264 -12.14 -16.65 4.10
CA ASP A 264 -11.74 -18.04 3.99
C ASP A 264 -12.97 -18.90 3.68
N THR A 265 -12.80 -19.93 2.86
CA THR A 265 -13.86 -20.88 2.57
C THR A 265 -14.26 -21.65 3.82
N ASN A 266 -15.56 -21.93 3.93
CA ASN A 266 -16.10 -22.88 4.89
C ASN A 266 -15.54 -24.29 4.62
N SER A 267 -15.73 -25.21 5.57
CA SER A 267 -15.26 -26.60 5.43
C SER A 267 -15.88 -27.37 4.25
N ASP A 268 -17.00 -26.87 3.70
CA ASP A 268 -17.67 -27.40 2.50
C ASP A 268 -17.25 -26.68 1.21
N GLY A 269 -16.26 -25.78 1.28
CA GLY A 269 -15.71 -25.05 0.14
C GLY A 269 -16.52 -23.80 -0.22
N THR A 270 -17.66 -23.57 0.42
CA THR A 270 -18.48 -22.38 0.16
C THR A 270 -17.85 -21.13 0.78
N PHE A 271 -18.10 -19.97 0.19
CA PHE A 271 -17.83 -18.69 0.83
C PHE A 271 -18.97 -17.72 0.57
N ARG A 272 -19.11 -16.73 1.45
CA ARG A 272 -20.02 -15.60 1.30
C ARG A 272 -19.43 -14.41 2.03
N ILE A 273 -19.23 -13.29 1.33
CA ILE A 273 -18.62 -12.09 1.89
C ILE A 273 -19.54 -10.89 1.69
N PRO A 274 -19.75 -10.04 2.72
CA PRO A 274 -20.40 -8.75 2.53
C PRO A 274 -19.46 -7.78 1.81
N VAL A 275 -19.98 -7.03 0.84
CA VAL A 275 -19.24 -6.01 0.08
C VAL A 275 -20.14 -4.80 -0.16
N VAL A 276 -19.54 -3.64 -0.41
CA VAL A 276 -20.29 -2.50 -0.94
C VAL A 276 -20.58 -2.66 -2.42
N ALA A 277 -21.45 -1.81 -2.96
CA ALA A 277 -21.61 -1.70 -4.40
C ALA A 277 -20.28 -1.29 -5.04
N GLY A 278 -19.93 -1.94 -6.15
CA GLY A 278 -18.65 -1.67 -6.80
C GLY A 278 -18.25 -2.69 -7.84
N THR A 279 -17.03 -2.52 -8.35
CA THR A 279 -16.43 -3.44 -9.30
C THR A 279 -15.19 -4.07 -8.69
N TYR A 280 -15.10 -5.39 -8.77
CA TYR A 280 -14.10 -6.21 -8.11
C TYR A 280 -13.36 -7.11 -9.10
N ARG A 281 -12.10 -7.39 -8.82
CA ARG A 281 -11.42 -8.61 -9.27
C ARG A 281 -11.41 -9.61 -8.13
N VAL A 282 -11.68 -10.87 -8.43
CA VAL A 282 -11.73 -11.93 -7.41
C VAL A 282 -10.58 -12.89 -7.67
N LEU A 283 -9.72 -13.08 -6.68
CA LEU A 283 -8.59 -14.02 -6.68
C LEU A 283 -8.86 -15.14 -5.68
N PHE A 284 -8.63 -16.37 -6.10
CA PHE A 284 -8.77 -17.56 -5.28
C PHE A 284 -7.40 -18.11 -4.96
N HIS A 285 -7.03 -18.07 -3.67
CA HIS A 285 -5.75 -18.55 -3.18
C HIS A 285 -5.95 -19.82 -2.36
N SER A 286 -5.36 -20.93 -2.80
CA SER A 286 -5.37 -22.17 -2.03
C SER A 286 -4.48 -22.07 -0.79
N ASN A 287 -4.98 -22.47 0.38
CA ASN A 287 -4.16 -22.61 1.58
C ASN A 287 -3.28 -23.90 1.56
N GLU A 288 -3.49 -24.75 0.55
CA GLU A 288 -2.75 -25.99 0.34
C GLU A 288 -1.58 -25.79 -0.64
N ARG A 289 -0.46 -26.48 -0.38
CA ARG A 289 0.76 -26.38 -1.19
C ARG A 289 0.59 -27.05 -2.56
N GLY A 290 1.18 -26.43 -3.58
CA GLY A 290 1.29 -27.03 -4.92
C GLY A 290 0.01 -26.90 -5.76
N ILE A 291 -0.97 -26.12 -5.30
CA ILE A 291 -2.12 -25.68 -6.06
C ILE A 291 -1.87 -24.22 -6.46
N ILE A 292 -2.10 -23.88 -7.72
CA ILE A 292 -1.96 -22.49 -8.19
C ILE A 292 -3.20 -21.67 -7.88
N GLU A 293 -3.00 -20.39 -7.64
CA GLU A 293 -4.08 -19.40 -7.53
C GLU A 293 -4.56 -18.98 -8.93
N GLU A 294 -5.82 -18.57 -9.00
CA GLU A 294 -6.42 -18.02 -10.21
C GLU A 294 -7.44 -16.94 -9.87
N TYR A 295 -7.64 -16.02 -10.80
CA TYR A 295 -8.75 -15.09 -10.77
C TYR A 295 -10.00 -15.74 -11.37
N TRP A 296 -11.16 -15.21 -10.97
CA TRP A 296 -12.45 -15.68 -11.45
C TRP A 296 -12.54 -15.80 -12.98
N LYS A 297 -13.13 -16.91 -13.42
CA LYS A 297 -13.18 -17.40 -14.81
C LYS A 297 -11.81 -17.77 -15.39
N ASP A 298 -11.07 -18.59 -14.63
CA ASP A 298 -9.84 -19.25 -15.07
C ASP A 298 -8.77 -18.27 -15.61
N ALA A 299 -8.71 -17.08 -15.02
CA ALA A 299 -7.74 -16.06 -15.41
C ALA A 299 -6.52 -16.13 -14.50
N PHE A 300 -5.32 -16.35 -15.04
CA PHE A 300 -4.11 -16.49 -14.21
C PHE A 300 -3.29 -15.21 -14.05
N LEU A 301 -3.76 -14.11 -14.63
CA LEU A 301 -3.08 -12.82 -14.61
C LEU A 301 -4.06 -11.70 -14.27
N TRP A 302 -3.59 -10.74 -13.47
CA TRP A 302 -4.36 -9.58 -13.03
C TRP A 302 -5.01 -8.80 -14.18
N GLU A 303 -4.27 -8.60 -15.26
CA GLU A 303 -4.71 -7.81 -16.42
C GLU A 303 -5.82 -8.51 -17.24
N ASN A 304 -5.90 -9.84 -17.12
CA ASN A 304 -6.91 -10.66 -17.79
C ASN A 304 -8.08 -11.04 -16.84
N ALA A 305 -7.98 -10.68 -15.56
CA ALA A 305 -9.01 -10.97 -14.58
C ALA A 305 -10.34 -10.33 -14.96
N THR A 306 -11.41 -11.14 -14.99
CA THR A 306 -12.76 -10.64 -15.28
C THR A 306 -13.22 -9.72 -14.15
N LEU A 307 -13.77 -8.56 -14.53
CA LEU A 307 -14.40 -7.64 -13.58
C LEU A 307 -15.79 -8.14 -13.18
N LEU A 308 -16.03 -8.24 -11.88
CA LEU A 308 -17.30 -8.54 -11.25
C LEU A 308 -17.93 -7.24 -10.75
N THR A 309 -19.16 -6.92 -11.15
CA THR A 309 -19.88 -5.74 -10.62
C THR A 309 -20.96 -6.20 -9.66
N VAL A 310 -21.09 -5.49 -8.54
CA VAL A 310 -22.11 -5.69 -7.51
C VAL A 310 -22.87 -4.38 -7.36
N ALA A 311 -24.20 -4.41 -7.52
CA ALA A 311 -25.07 -3.28 -7.25
C ALA A 311 -25.38 -3.15 -5.73
N PRO A 312 -25.89 -1.99 -5.26
CA PRO A 312 -26.32 -1.85 -3.87
C PRO A 312 -27.32 -2.94 -3.46
N GLY A 313 -27.09 -3.57 -2.31
CA GLY A 313 -27.93 -4.65 -1.79
C GLY A 313 -27.93 -5.96 -2.59
N GLU A 314 -27.16 -6.06 -3.68
CA GLU A 314 -27.18 -7.22 -4.58
C GLU A 314 -26.38 -8.40 -4.01
N GLU A 315 -26.95 -9.60 -4.09
CA GLU A 315 -26.18 -10.84 -3.94
C GLU A 315 -25.79 -11.41 -5.31
N VAL A 316 -24.49 -11.42 -5.60
CA VAL A 316 -23.93 -12.07 -6.78
C VAL A 316 -23.38 -13.44 -6.38
N ALA A 317 -24.13 -14.48 -6.76
CA ALA A 317 -23.79 -15.87 -6.49
C ALA A 317 -23.13 -16.56 -7.69
N GLY A 318 -22.56 -17.76 -7.47
CA GLY A 318 -21.92 -18.57 -8.52
C GLY A 318 -20.54 -18.06 -8.91
N ILE A 319 -19.86 -17.36 -7.99
CA ILE A 319 -18.47 -16.93 -8.15
C ILE A 319 -17.57 -18.09 -7.74
N ASP A 320 -17.61 -19.15 -8.55
CA ASP A 320 -16.94 -20.42 -8.26
C ASP A 320 -15.53 -20.49 -8.89
N ALA A 321 -14.66 -21.32 -8.31
CA ALA A 321 -13.33 -21.65 -8.83
C ALA A 321 -12.96 -23.12 -8.56
N ALA A 322 -12.24 -23.73 -9.50
CA ALA A 322 -11.77 -25.10 -9.40
C ALA A 322 -10.24 -25.10 -9.50
N LEU A 323 -9.56 -25.02 -8.35
CA LEU A 323 -8.11 -24.82 -8.33
C LEU A 323 -7.37 -26.14 -8.55
N GLY A 324 -6.34 -26.05 -9.39
CA GLY A 324 -5.56 -27.17 -9.85
C GLY A 324 -4.06 -27.05 -9.59
N LYS A 325 -3.33 -28.12 -9.92
CA LYS A 325 -1.86 -28.11 -9.88
C LYS A 325 -1.28 -27.39 -11.11
N PRO A 326 -0.15 -26.66 -10.97
CA PRO A 326 0.53 -26.15 -12.15
C PRO A 326 1.07 -27.30 -12.98
N ALA A 327 1.12 -27.10 -14.30
CA ALA A 327 1.95 -27.88 -15.18
C ALA A 327 3.43 -27.49 -15.01
N GLN A 328 4.32 -28.42 -15.34
CA GLN A 328 5.75 -28.23 -15.30
C GLN A 328 6.35 -28.47 -16.70
N ILE A 329 7.09 -27.48 -17.18
CA ILE A 329 7.82 -27.52 -18.45
C ILE A 329 9.32 -27.52 -18.15
N THR A 330 10.03 -28.53 -18.63
CA THR A 330 11.48 -28.67 -18.39
C THR A 330 12.25 -28.82 -19.68
N GLY A 331 13.51 -28.40 -19.64
CA GLY A 331 14.45 -28.53 -20.74
C GLY A 331 15.78 -27.90 -20.39
N THR A 332 16.58 -27.67 -21.42
CA THR A 332 17.92 -27.10 -21.33
C THR A 332 18.08 -25.95 -22.29
N VAL A 333 18.81 -24.92 -21.87
CA VAL A 333 19.27 -23.86 -22.75
C VAL A 333 20.77 -24.00 -22.93
N THR A 334 21.20 -24.14 -24.17
CA THR A 334 22.61 -24.07 -24.56
C THR A 334 22.87 -22.71 -25.20
N ILE A 335 24.01 -22.10 -24.88
CA ILE A 335 24.47 -20.89 -25.53
C ILE A 335 25.93 -21.08 -25.95
N ASP A 336 26.27 -20.66 -27.15
CA ASP A 336 27.62 -20.76 -27.73
C ASP A 336 28.57 -19.66 -27.20
N SER A 337 28.43 -19.29 -25.93
CA SER A 337 29.27 -18.30 -25.27
C SER A 337 29.29 -18.51 -23.76
N ASP A 338 30.48 -18.43 -23.18
CA ASP A 338 30.68 -18.46 -21.73
C ASP A 338 30.34 -17.12 -21.05
N ALA A 339 29.94 -16.10 -21.84
CA ALA A 339 29.72 -14.74 -21.37
C ALA A 339 28.26 -14.45 -20.95
N ALA A 340 27.32 -15.38 -21.17
CA ALA A 340 25.93 -15.18 -20.75
C ALA A 340 25.83 -15.21 -19.23
N ASP A 341 25.25 -14.16 -18.65
CA ASP A 341 25.07 -14.08 -17.19
C ASP A 341 23.72 -14.63 -16.74
N ASP A 342 22.69 -14.47 -17.56
CA ASP A 342 21.32 -14.88 -17.25
C ASP A 342 20.61 -15.30 -18.55
N VAL A 343 19.91 -16.43 -18.52
CA VAL A 343 19.00 -16.82 -19.59
C VAL A 343 17.64 -17.09 -18.99
N ARG A 344 16.67 -16.25 -19.36
CA ARG A 344 15.28 -16.43 -18.94
C ARG A 344 14.52 -17.25 -19.97
N VAL A 345 13.78 -18.25 -19.48
CA VAL A 345 12.81 -19.00 -20.27
C VAL A 345 11.43 -18.51 -19.88
N GLU A 346 10.73 -17.94 -20.84
CA GLU A 346 9.46 -17.24 -20.69
C GLU A 346 8.33 -18.05 -21.35
N ALA A 347 7.18 -18.16 -20.69
CA ALA A 347 5.95 -18.67 -21.29
C ALA A 347 4.98 -17.53 -21.59
N TRP A 348 4.55 -17.45 -22.85
CA TRP A 348 3.65 -16.42 -23.36
C TRP A 348 2.33 -17.03 -23.82
N SER A 349 1.21 -16.40 -23.46
CA SER A 349 -0.13 -16.74 -23.96
C SER A 349 -0.82 -15.48 -24.45
N ASN A 350 -1.36 -15.51 -25.67
CA ASN A 350 -2.03 -14.37 -26.31
C ASN A 350 -1.26 -13.04 -26.29
N GLY A 351 0.08 -13.11 -26.37
CA GLY A 351 0.95 -11.93 -26.34
C GLY A 351 1.30 -11.40 -24.95
N THR A 352 0.82 -12.06 -23.90
CA THR A 352 1.10 -11.73 -22.50
C THR A 352 2.00 -12.79 -21.87
N MET A 353 3.02 -12.36 -21.12
CA MET A 353 3.89 -13.29 -20.39
C MET A 353 3.16 -13.82 -19.16
N VAL A 354 3.02 -15.14 -19.05
CA VAL A 354 2.31 -15.81 -17.96
C VAL A 354 3.26 -16.15 -16.82
N ASN A 355 4.44 -16.66 -17.14
CA ASN A 355 5.48 -16.90 -16.15
C ASN A 355 6.85 -16.99 -16.83
N ASP A 356 7.91 -16.88 -16.05
CA ASP A 356 9.27 -17.09 -16.50
C ASP A 356 10.11 -17.81 -15.43
N THR A 357 11.22 -18.38 -15.86
CA THR A 357 12.21 -19.00 -14.98
C THR A 357 13.60 -18.75 -15.52
N ARG A 358 14.61 -19.00 -14.69
CA ARG A 358 16.01 -18.92 -15.11
C ARG A 358 16.55 -20.31 -15.39
N ALA A 359 17.30 -20.42 -16.49
CA ALA A 359 18.14 -21.58 -16.71
C ALA A 359 19.31 -21.57 -15.73
N ASP A 360 19.70 -22.75 -15.25
CA ASP A 360 20.91 -22.94 -14.47
C ASP A 360 22.12 -22.53 -15.30
N PRO A 361 23.01 -21.66 -14.80
CA PRO A 361 24.09 -21.08 -15.60
C PRO A 361 25.19 -22.08 -15.98
N VAL A 362 25.22 -23.26 -15.34
CA VAL A 362 26.26 -24.28 -15.58
C VAL A 362 25.72 -25.40 -16.48
N THR A 363 24.53 -25.87 -16.18
CA THR A 363 23.92 -27.04 -16.84
C THR A 363 22.93 -26.64 -17.95
N GLY A 364 22.50 -25.37 -17.97
CA GLY A 364 21.43 -24.90 -18.85
C GLY A 364 20.04 -25.39 -18.46
N ALA A 365 19.92 -26.25 -17.44
CA ALA A 365 18.65 -26.86 -17.08
C ALA A 365 17.68 -25.83 -16.51
N TYR A 366 16.41 -25.90 -16.89
CA TYR A 366 15.37 -25.05 -16.35
C TYR A 366 14.11 -25.84 -16.00
N SER A 367 13.31 -25.30 -15.08
CA SER A 367 12.00 -25.80 -14.72
C SER A 367 11.04 -24.63 -14.59
N LEU A 368 10.06 -24.59 -15.49
CA LEU A 368 9.06 -23.54 -15.60
C LEU A 368 7.70 -24.10 -15.18
N THR A 369 7.05 -23.47 -14.21
CA THR A 369 5.70 -23.83 -13.80
C THR A 369 4.68 -22.89 -14.43
N VAL A 370 3.69 -23.43 -15.11
CA VAL A 370 2.61 -22.64 -15.72
C VAL A 370 1.26 -23.25 -15.39
N PRO A 371 0.17 -22.48 -15.45
CA PRO A 371 -1.17 -23.05 -15.51
C PRO A 371 -1.33 -24.04 -16.68
N HIS A 372 -2.44 -24.76 -16.71
CA HIS A 372 -2.79 -25.53 -17.90
C HIS A 372 -3.10 -24.56 -19.06
N GLY A 373 -2.80 -24.96 -20.29
CA GLY A 373 -3.04 -24.12 -21.45
C GLY A 373 -1.99 -24.28 -22.54
N THR A 374 -2.04 -23.39 -23.51
CA THR A 374 -1.14 -23.37 -24.66
C THR A 374 -0.24 -22.14 -24.61
N TYR A 375 1.07 -22.36 -24.78
CA TYR A 375 2.10 -21.35 -24.61
C TYR A 375 3.04 -21.28 -25.80
N ILE A 376 3.47 -20.07 -26.12
CA ILE A 376 4.66 -19.80 -26.92
C ILE A 376 5.82 -19.61 -25.95
N LEU A 377 6.87 -20.43 -26.09
CA LEU A 377 8.03 -20.37 -25.21
C LEU A 377 9.20 -19.63 -25.88
N LYS A 378 9.92 -18.84 -25.09
CA LYS A 378 11.02 -17.98 -25.54
C LYS A 378 12.18 -18.03 -24.55
N ALA A 379 13.40 -18.16 -25.05
CA ALA A 379 14.63 -18.00 -24.28
C ALA A 379 15.28 -16.65 -24.60
N SER A 380 15.51 -15.83 -23.57
CA SER A 380 16.07 -14.47 -23.65
C SER A 380 17.39 -14.40 -22.86
N PRO A 381 18.56 -14.29 -23.52
CA PRO A 381 19.84 -14.12 -22.83
C PRO A 381 20.10 -12.66 -22.46
N THR A 382 20.81 -12.43 -21.35
CA THR A 382 21.33 -11.13 -20.92
C THR A 382 22.84 -11.23 -20.66
N PHE A 383 23.59 -10.23 -21.12
CA PHE A 383 25.04 -10.14 -20.98
C PHE A 383 25.42 -8.84 -20.27
N SER A 384 26.27 -8.92 -19.24
CA SER A 384 26.71 -7.80 -18.40
C SER A 384 27.84 -6.99 -19.01
N ASP A 385 28.55 -7.55 -20.00
CA ASP A 385 29.64 -6.88 -20.70
C ASP A 385 29.16 -5.74 -21.63
N GLY A 386 27.86 -5.71 -21.95
CA GLY A 386 27.23 -4.76 -22.85
C GLY A 386 27.75 -4.81 -24.30
N THR A 387 28.58 -5.80 -24.63
CA THR A 387 29.21 -5.97 -25.95
C THR A 387 28.82 -7.28 -26.61
N THR A 388 28.52 -8.30 -25.81
CA THR A 388 28.00 -9.57 -26.29
C THR A 388 26.49 -9.44 -26.44
N THR A 389 25.97 -9.86 -27.60
CA THR A 389 24.53 -9.91 -27.84
C THR A 389 24.17 -11.25 -28.44
N ALA A 390 23.02 -11.79 -28.06
CA ALA A 390 22.40 -12.93 -28.71
C ALA A 390 20.92 -12.61 -28.86
N LYS A 391 20.36 -12.95 -30.02
CA LYS A 391 18.92 -12.77 -30.23
C LYS A 391 18.15 -13.79 -29.39
N PRO A 392 17.01 -13.40 -28.80
CA PRO A 392 16.12 -14.37 -28.20
C PRO A 392 15.68 -15.40 -29.24
N GLN A 393 15.44 -16.63 -28.78
CA GLN A 393 14.97 -17.73 -29.61
C GLN A 393 13.64 -18.23 -29.08
N PHE A 394 12.72 -18.54 -29.99
CA PHE A 394 11.46 -19.20 -29.64
C PHE A 394 11.58 -20.71 -29.83
N PHE A 395 10.69 -21.46 -29.17
CA PHE A 395 10.70 -22.92 -29.22
C PHE A 395 10.67 -23.46 -30.67
N ASP A 396 11.29 -24.62 -30.90
CA ASP A 396 11.69 -25.17 -32.20
C ASP A 396 12.77 -24.36 -32.95
N GLY A 397 13.51 -23.52 -32.24
CA GLY A 397 14.70 -22.86 -32.78
C GLY A 397 14.42 -21.70 -33.73
N VAL A 398 13.19 -21.18 -33.73
CA VAL A 398 12.74 -20.14 -34.65
C VAL A 398 12.94 -18.73 -34.09
N ALA A 399 12.98 -17.74 -34.97
CA ALA A 399 13.29 -16.36 -34.60
C ALA A 399 12.07 -15.55 -34.14
N THR A 400 10.85 -16.03 -34.41
CA THR A 400 9.62 -15.27 -34.16
C THR A 400 8.56 -16.11 -33.47
N ALA A 401 7.70 -15.46 -32.67
CA ALA A 401 6.57 -16.12 -32.00
C ALA A 401 5.58 -16.77 -32.99
N ALA A 402 5.43 -16.21 -34.20
CA ALA A 402 4.49 -16.71 -35.20
C ALA A 402 4.95 -18.03 -35.85
N GLU A 403 6.24 -18.31 -35.83
CA GLU A 403 6.84 -19.53 -36.37
C GLU A 403 6.98 -20.63 -35.31
N ALA A 404 6.82 -20.28 -34.03
CA ALA A 404 7.08 -21.17 -32.91
C ALA A 404 5.98 -22.21 -32.76
N THR A 405 6.36 -23.46 -32.53
CA THR A 405 5.40 -24.51 -32.20
C THR A 405 4.79 -24.24 -30.83
N PRO A 406 3.46 -24.13 -30.71
CA PRO A 406 2.83 -23.94 -29.42
C PRO A 406 2.95 -25.18 -28.54
N VAL A 407 3.31 -24.99 -27.28
CA VAL A 407 3.42 -26.05 -26.28
C VAL A 407 2.15 -26.04 -25.44
N SER A 408 1.37 -27.13 -25.51
CA SER A 408 0.16 -27.30 -24.71
C SER A 408 0.42 -28.25 -23.56
N VAL A 409 -0.06 -27.86 -22.37
CA VAL A 409 0.06 -28.64 -21.14
C VAL A 409 -1.28 -28.76 -20.44
N LEU A 410 -1.56 -29.95 -19.90
CA LEU A 410 -2.70 -30.23 -19.04
C LEU A 410 -2.36 -29.90 -17.58
N GLU A 411 -3.39 -29.82 -16.75
CA GLU A 411 -3.22 -29.59 -15.32
C GLU A 411 -2.32 -30.64 -14.67
N GLY A 412 -1.34 -30.20 -13.88
CA GLY A 412 -0.40 -31.08 -13.19
C GLY A 412 0.52 -31.90 -14.11
N GLU A 413 0.47 -31.68 -15.43
CA GLU A 413 1.30 -32.39 -16.39
C GLU A 413 2.77 -31.96 -16.27
N ALA A 414 3.69 -32.91 -16.42
CA ALA A 414 5.11 -32.63 -16.52
C ALA A 414 5.61 -33.00 -17.93
N ILE A 415 6.03 -32.00 -18.69
CA ILE A 415 6.65 -32.18 -20.01
C ILE A 415 8.14 -31.84 -19.95
N SER A 416 8.92 -32.53 -20.79
CA SER A 416 10.38 -32.40 -20.85
C SER A 416 10.88 -32.41 -22.29
N GLY A 417 12.13 -32.00 -22.50
CA GLY A 417 12.74 -31.92 -23.84
C GLY A 417 12.38 -30.65 -24.60
N ILE A 418 11.99 -29.60 -23.90
CA ILE A 418 11.80 -28.27 -24.47
C ILE A 418 13.14 -27.55 -24.45
N ASP A 419 13.99 -27.79 -25.44
CA ASP A 419 15.37 -27.30 -25.43
C ASP A 419 15.55 -26.05 -26.32
N PHE A 420 16.50 -25.19 -25.95
CA PHE A 420 16.91 -24.01 -26.71
C PHE A 420 18.41 -24.04 -27.00
N ALA A 421 18.78 -23.52 -28.16
CA ALA A 421 20.17 -23.39 -28.61
C ALA A 421 20.41 -21.97 -29.14
N LEU A 422 20.85 -21.11 -28.23
CA LEU A 422 21.14 -19.70 -28.48
C LEU A 422 22.51 -19.54 -29.14
N THR A 423 22.57 -18.61 -30.09
CA THR A 423 23.82 -18.24 -30.77
C THR A 423 24.10 -16.76 -30.56
N VAL A 424 25.33 -16.43 -30.19
CA VAL A 424 25.82 -15.07 -30.00
C VAL A 424 26.12 -14.45 -31.37
N ASP A 425 25.68 -13.21 -31.55
CA ASP A 425 26.03 -12.38 -32.68
C ASP A 425 27.51 -11.98 -32.53
N THR A 426 28.41 -12.82 -33.07
CA THR A 426 29.88 -12.62 -33.05
C THR A 426 30.37 -11.56 -34.04
N THR A 427 29.49 -10.70 -34.56
CA THR A 427 29.90 -9.59 -35.43
C THR A 427 30.35 -8.43 -34.54
N PRO A 428 31.66 -8.14 -34.39
CA PRO A 428 32.09 -7.01 -33.58
C PRO A 428 31.54 -5.71 -34.17
N GLU A 429 30.73 -4.97 -33.40
CA GLU A 429 30.34 -3.61 -33.78
C GLU A 429 31.60 -2.74 -33.73
N VAL A 430 32.19 -2.46 -34.89
CA VAL A 430 33.32 -1.53 -34.99
C VAL A 430 32.81 -0.14 -34.62
N LYS A 431 33.11 0.34 -33.42
CA LYS A 431 32.76 1.71 -33.01
C LYS A 431 33.55 2.72 -33.83
N PRO A 432 32.89 3.60 -34.59
CA PRO A 432 33.59 4.62 -35.36
C PRO A 432 34.34 5.60 -34.43
N THR A 433 35.53 6.00 -34.82
CA THR A 433 36.33 7.00 -34.09
C THR A 433 36.51 8.26 -34.93
N LEU A 434 36.65 9.42 -34.28
CA LEU A 434 36.92 10.71 -34.93
C LEU A 434 38.11 11.39 -34.29
N THR A 435 38.98 11.93 -35.13
CA THR A 435 40.12 12.75 -34.76
C THR A 435 40.14 14.03 -35.59
N LEU A 436 40.49 15.14 -34.96
CA LEU A 436 40.59 16.44 -35.61
C LEU A 436 42.06 16.83 -35.77
N SER A 437 42.37 17.56 -36.84
CA SER A 437 43.71 18.14 -37.02
C SER A 437 44.09 19.14 -35.93
N ALA A 438 43.11 19.74 -35.24
CA ALA A 438 43.30 20.63 -34.11
C ALA A 438 42.06 20.63 -33.21
N GLY A 439 42.25 20.77 -31.89
CA GLY A 439 41.14 20.93 -30.93
C GLY A 439 40.55 22.34 -30.85
N SER A 440 41.13 23.31 -31.57
CA SER A 440 40.63 24.68 -31.67
C SER A 440 40.81 25.23 -33.08
N ILE A 441 39.80 25.92 -33.60
CA ILE A 441 39.83 26.52 -34.93
C ILE A 441 39.07 27.85 -34.98
N ARG A 442 39.48 28.75 -35.88
CA ARG A 442 38.78 30.02 -36.10
C ARG A 442 37.54 29.82 -36.97
N ALA A 443 36.43 30.47 -36.61
CA ALA A 443 35.21 30.49 -37.43
C ALA A 443 35.53 30.98 -38.86
N GLY A 444 34.95 30.32 -39.87
CA GLY A 444 35.31 30.54 -41.26
C GLY A 444 36.69 29.98 -41.60
N LYS A 445 37.08 28.81 -41.06
CA LYS A 445 38.26 28.04 -41.50
C LYS A 445 37.89 26.57 -41.69
N ASP A 446 38.72 25.87 -42.44
CA ASP A 446 38.50 24.47 -42.78
C ASP A 446 39.27 23.60 -41.78
N ILE A 447 38.59 22.60 -41.23
CA ILE A 447 39.18 21.62 -40.30
C ILE A 447 39.28 20.27 -41.00
N THR A 448 40.42 19.61 -40.85
CA THR A 448 40.59 18.24 -41.34
C THR A 448 40.06 17.27 -40.29
N ILE A 449 39.19 16.36 -40.73
CA ILE A 449 38.57 15.31 -39.95
C ILE A 449 39.11 13.99 -40.49
N SER A 450 39.59 13.15 -39.58
CA SER A 450 39.97 11.77 -39.86
C SER A 450 39.19 10.85 -38.94
N GLY A 451 38.82 9.66 -39.41
CA GLY A 451 38.13 8.68 -38.58
C GLY A 451 38.23 7.28 -39.16
N THR A 452 38.05 6.27 -38.32
CA THR A 452 38.09 4.85 -38.71
C THR A 452 36.89 4.12 -38.13
N GLY A 453 36.52 2.99 -38.74
CA GLY A 453 35.42 2.15 -38.24
C GLY A 453 34.04 2.56 -38.75
N PHE A 454 33.97 3.39 -39.79
CA PHE A 454 32.70 3.68 -40.47
C PHE A 454 32.36 2.57 -41.46
N ALA A 455 31.07 2.38 -41.78
CA ALA A 455 30.67 1.44 -42.81
C ALA A 455 31.28 1.84 -44.18
N PRO A 456 31.94 0.92 -44.91
CA PRO A 456 32.57 1.23 -46.19
C PRO A 456 31.63 1.90 -47.19
N GLY A 457 32.06 2.98 -47.83
CA GLY A 457 31.25 3.74 -48.80
C GLY A 457 30.09 4.55 -48.19
N ALA A 458 29.91 4.54 -46.87
CA ALA A 458 28.83 5.27 -46.22
C ALA A 458 29.07 6.78 -46.28
N THR A 459 28.00 7.53 -46.56
CA THR A 459 28.01 9.01 -46.51
C THR A 459 27.61 9.46 -45.10
N ILE A 460 28.53 10.13 -44.42
CA ILE A 460 28.44 10.53 -43.02
C ILE A 460 28.20 12.03 -42.96
N ALA A 461 27.11 12.44 -42.30
CA ALA A 461 26.80 13.85 -42.07
C ALA A 461 27.54 14.37 -40.84
N PHE A 462 27.93 15.64 -40.88
CA PHE A 462 28.64 16.30 -39.80
C PHE A 462 27.90 17.54 -39.34
N GLU A 463 27.76 17.65 -38.03
CA GLU A 463 27.16 18.79 -37.36
C GLU A 463 28.06 19.28 -36.23
N LEU A 464 28.01 20.59 -36.00
CA LEU A 464 28.59 21.22 -34.82
C LEU A 464 27.47 21.45 -33.81
N HIS A 465 27.57 20.83 -32.64
CA HIS A 465 26.56 20.83 -31.58
C HIS A 465 26.96 21.81 -30.47
N SER A 466 26.27 22.95 -30.46
CA SER A 466 26.00 23.83 -29.32
C SER A 466 24.56 24.36 -29.46
N ASP A 467 24.25 24.83 -30.67
CA ASP A 467 22.98 24.75 -31.41
C ASP A 467 23.33 24.01 -32.72
N PRO A 468 22.56 23.01 -33.20
CA PRO A 468 22.99 22.19 -34.34
C PRO A 468 23.26 23.01 -35.61
N ILE A 469 24.52 23.03 -36.05
CA ILE A 469 24.96 23.65 -37.31
C ILE A 469 25.47 22.57 -38.26
N THR A 470 24.79 22.38 -39.39
CA THR A 470 25.21 21.43 -40.43
C THR A 470 26.48 21.90 -41.16
N LEU A 471 27.49 21.03 -41.20
CA LEU A 471 28.80 21.33 -41.82
C LEU A 471 29.00 20.64 -43.17
N GLY A 472 28.20 19.62 -43.48
CA GLY A 472 28.25 18.87 -44.74
C GLY A 472 28.41 17.37 -44.51
N THR A 473 28.85 16.66 -45.54
CA THR A 473 29.00 15.20 -45.52
C THR A 473 30.38 14.79 -46.02
N LEU A 474 30.92 13.71 -45.47
CA LEU A 474 32.10 13.01 -45.98
C LEU A 474 31.75 11.53 -46.24
N THR A 475 32.39 10.90 -47.22
CA THR A 475 32.15 9.48 -47.55
C THR A 475 33.34 8.65 -47.09
N ALA A 476 33.07 7.57 -46.34
CA ALA A 476 34.11 6.63 -45.93
C ALA A 476 34.59 5.80 -47.13
N ASP A 477 35.87 5.47 -47.17
CA ASP A 477 36.44 4.65 -48.25
C ASP A 477 36.08 3.16 -48.11
N ALA A 478 36.68 2.33 -48.96
CA ALA A 478 36.43 0.88 -48.98
C ALA A 478 36.88 0.16 -47.69
N ASP A 479 37.76 0.77 -46.92
CA ASP A 479 38.29 0.24 -45.65
C ASP A 479 37.58 0.86 -44.44
N GLY A 480 36.54 1.68 -44.65
CA GLY A 480 35.80 2.34 -43.57
C GLY A 480 36.57 3.50 -42.92
N VAL A 481 37.59 4.00 -43.62
CA VAL A 481 38.36 5.18 -43.21
C VAL A 481 37.71 6.43 -43.81
N LEU A 482 37.54 7.44 -42.97
CA LEU A 482 37.00 8.72 -43.35
C LEU A 482 38.11 9.77 -43.28
N GLN A 483 38.35 10.50 -44.36
CA GLN A 483 39.28 11.62 -44.35
C GLN A 483 38.75 12.75 -45.23
N GLY A 484 38.72 13.98 -44.69
CA GLY A 484 38.29 15.13 -45.46
C GLY A 484 38.34 16.43 -44.68
N THR A 485 38.06 17.53 -45.36
CA THR A 485 38.00 18.87 -44.76
C THR A 485 36.59 19.40 -44.77
N LEU A 486 36.11 19.89 -43.63
CA LEU A 486 34.84 20.59 -43.52
C LEU A 486 35.08 22.03 -43.08
N ARG A 487 34.26 22.94 -43.59
CA ARG A 487 34.37 24.36 -43.24
C ARG A 487 33.49 24.69 -42.06
N ILE A 488 34.10 25.23 -41.00
CA ILE A 488 33.35 25.83 -39.90
C ILE A 488 32.76 27.16 -40.39
N PRO A 489 31.43 27.37 -40.35
CA PRO A 489 30.82 28.61 -40.81
C PRO A 489 31.38 29.85 -40.10
N ALA A 490 31.48 30.97 -40.82
CA ALA A 490 31.96 32.23 -40.23
C ALA A 490 30.99 32.81 -39.18
N SER A 491 29.73 32.38 -39.21
CA SER A 491 28.67 32.69 -38.25
C SER A 491 28.66 31.78 -37.02
N ALA A 492 29.51 30.74 -36.96
CA ALA A 492 29.55 29.83 -35.82
C ALA A 492 29.94 30.61 -34.54
N PRO A 493 29.18 30.48 -33.44
CA PRO A 493 29.50 31.15 -32.17
C PRO A 493 30.89 30.79 -31.67
N ALA A 494 31.62 31.75 -31.10
CA ALA A 494 32.88 31.46 -30.42
C ALA A 494 32.59 30.75 -29.10
N GLY A 495 33.31 29.67 -28.79
CA GLY A 495 33.09 28.87 -27.59
C GLY A 495 33.43 27.40 -27.75
N ALA A 496 33.06 26.60 -26.76
CA ALA A 496 33.17 25.14 -26.81
C ALA A 496 31.99 24.55 -27.60
N HIS A 497 32.29 23.60 -28.49
CA HIS A 497 31.33 22.88 -29.31
C HIS A 497 31.69 21.39 -29.34
N THR A 498 30.72 20.56 -29.72
CA THR A 498 30.95 19.15 -30.02
C THR A 498 30.75 18.90 -31.51
N LEU A 499 31.76 18.38 -32.20
CA LEU A 499 31.59 17.91 -33.58
C LEU A 499 31.01 16.50 -33.54
N VAL A 500 29.93 16.26 -34.29
CA VAL A 500 29.19 15.01 -34.29
C VAL A 500 29.10 14.45 -35.70
N ALA A 501 29.46 13.17 -35.87
CA ALA A 501 29.22 12.38 -37.08
C ALA A 501 27.91 11.60 -36.97
N LEU A 502 27.08 11.67 -38.01
CA LEU A 502 25.71 11.18 -38.02
C LEU A 502 25.47 10.26 -39.23
N SER A 503 24.64 9.24 -39.02
CA SER A 503 23.92 8.53 -40.09
C SER A 503 22.43 8.65 -39.83
N GLY A 504 21.74 9.42 -40.67
CA GLY A 504 20.39 9.90 -40.35
C GLY A 504 20.40 10.73 -39.06
N THR A 505 19.65 10.27 -38.05
CA THR A 505 19.60 10.89 -36.71
C THR A 505 20.49 10.20 -35.67
N LYS A 506 21.14 9.07 -36.00
CA LYS A 506 22.00 8.32 -35.08
C LYS A 506 23.39 8.95 -35.02
N VAL A 507 23.85 9.31 -33.81
CA VAL A 507 25.24 9.70 -33.56
C VAL A 507 26.15 8.48 -33.65
N LEU A 508 27.11 8.54 -34.56
CA LEU A 508 28.09 7.47 -34.78
C LEU A 508 29.37 7.68 -33.98
N ALA A 509 29.83 8.93 -33.89
CA ALA A 509 31.01 9.35 -33.14
C ALA A 509 30.95 10.85 -32.86
N SER A 510 31.64 11.31 -31.82
CA SER A 510 31.75 12.74 -31.52
C SER A 510 33.12 13.11 -30.94
N THR A 511 33.49 14.38 -31.05
CA THR A 511 34.74 14.90 -30.52
C THR A 511 34.63 16.39 -30.21
N ALA A 512 35.37 16.87 -29.21
CA ALA A 512 35.31 18.26 -28.77
C ALA A 512 36.06 19.19 -29.73
N LEU A 513 35.50 20.38 -29.99
CA LEU A 513 36.12 21.43 -30.80
C LEU A 513 35.86 22.80 -30.19
N THR A 514 36.90 23.60 -30.01
CA THR A 514 36.76 25.01 -29.62
C THR A 514 36.74 25.91 -30.86
N VAL A 515 35.71 26.75 -31.01
CA VAL A 515 35.63 27.74 -32.10
C VAL A 515 36.05 29.12 -31.58
N THR A 516 36.97 29.78 -32.28
CA THR A 516 37.42 31.16 -31.97
C THR A 516 36.84 32.17 -32.97
N ALA A 517 36.65 33.42 -32.54
CA ALA A 517 35.93 34.45 -33.31
C ALA A 517 36.62 34.80 -34.65
N ALA A 518 35.80 35.10 -35.67
CA ALA A 518 36.30 35.67 -36.92
C ALA A 518 36.80 37.12 -36.67
N ALA A 519 38.10 37.40 -36.86
CA ALA A 519 38.67 38.76 -36.95
C ALA A 519 37.76 39.72 -37.74
N GLY A 520 37.31 40.78 -37.06
CA GLY A 520 36.41 41.78 -37.61
C GLY A 520 37.12 42.79 -38.51
N THR A 521 36.44 43.20 -39.59
CA THR A 521 36.81 44.37 -40.40
C THR A 521 36.36 45.64 -39.68
N GLY A 522 37.32 46.38 -39.12
CA GLY A 522 37.06 47.68 -38.50
C GLY A 522 36.62 48.72 -39.54
N THR A 523 35.56 49.46 -39.23
CA THR A 523 35.28 50.77 -39.83
C THR A 523 35.04 51.77 -38.71
N GLY A 524 35.92 52.75 -38.60
CA GLY A 524 35.80 53.86 -37.67
C GLY A 524 35.10 55.06 -38.32
N SER A 525 34.41 55.84 -37.50
CA SER A 525 34.07 57.24 -37.81
C SER A 525 34.13 58.02 -36.51
N GLY A 526 35.06 58.98 -36.45
CA GLY A 526 35.27 59.86 -35.30
C GLY A 526 34.37 61.10 -35.31
N GLY A 527 34.39 61.82 -34.19
CA GLY A 527 33.77 63.15 -34.07
C GLY A 527 33.72 63.61 -32.61
N GLN A 528 34.57 64.57 -32.28
CA GLN A 528 34.80 65.16 -30.95
C GLN A 528 33.56 65.91 -30.42
N THR A 529 33.41 66.00 -29.09
CA THR A 529 33.60 67.24 -28.28
C THR A 529 32.89 67.16 -26.92
N GLY A 530 33.58 67.62 -25.87
CA GLY A 530 32.96 68.43 -24.81
C GLY A 530 32.46 67.75 -23.52
N GLY A 531 33.20 67.99 -22.43
CA GLY A 531 32.64 68.63 -21.22
C GLY A 531 31.86 67.80 -20.20
N ALA A 532 32.54 67.49 -19.09
CA ALA A 532 32.08 67.42 -17.69
C ALA A 532 30.61 67.06 -17.37
N THR A 533 30.41 66.05 -16.52
CA THR A 533 30.07 66.15 -15.07
C THR A 533 29.86 64.72 -14.51
N ALA A 534 30.42 64.42 -13.34
CA ALA A 534 30.21 63.20 -12.54
C ALA A 534 28.79 63.19 -11.91
N PRO A 535 28.34 62.21 -11.07
CA PRO A 535 29.00 61.01 -10.54
C PRO A 535 28.11 59.74 -10.51
N GLY A 536 28.64 58.67 -9.93
CA GLY A 536 27.89 57.48 -9.49
C GLY A 536 28.37 56.22 -10.22
N GLY A 537 29.11 55.29 -9.63
CA GLY A 537 29.19 54.90 -8.23
C GLY A 537 28.64 53.49 -8.09
N GLY A 538 29.42 52.60 -7.50
CA GLY A 538 28.90 51.42 -6.82
C GLY A 538 28.87 50.13 -7.64
N LEU A 539 29.79 49.24 -7.28
CA LEU A 539 29.76 47.82 -7.55
C LEU A 539 28.65 47.13 -6.72
N ALA A 540 28.17 46.00 -7.25
CA ALA A 540 27.60 44.81 -6.59
C ALA A 540 26.35 44.92 -5.69
N SER A 541 25.37 44.02 -5.89
CA SER A 541 24.85 43.07 -4.89
C SER A 541 23.45 42.51 -5.26
N THR A 542 23.35 41.18 -5.37
CA THR A 542 22.33 40.21 -4.86
C THR A 542 20.80 40.39 -5.03
N GLY A 543 20.12 39.24 -5.23
CA GLY A 543 18.76 38.94 -4.73
C GLY A 543 17.65 39.07 -5.79
N ALA A 544 17.08 37.98 -6.33
CA ALA A 544 16.02 37.12 -5.76
C ALA A 544 14.63 37.81 -5.69
N ASP A 545 13.68 37.39 -6.54
CA ASP A 545 12.37 36.82 -6.14
C ASP A 545 11.46 36.48 -7.36
N ALA A 546 10.70 35.38 -7.21
CA ALA A 546 9.81 34.66 -8.16
C ALA A 546 8.39 35.31 -8.26
N PRO A 547 7.24 34.71 -8.74
CA PRO A 547 6.94 33.35 -9.28
C PRO A 547 5.85 33.26 -10.43
N ILE A 548 5.33 32.03 -10.71
CA ILE A 548 4.00 31.63 -11.31
C ILE A 548 3.96 31.38 -12.85
N ALA A 549 4.00 30.10 -13.32
CA ALA A 549 2.90 29.21 -13.78
C ALA A 549 2.73 29.18 -15.34
N ILE A 550 2.33 28.14 -16.10
CA ILE A 550 1.66 26.84 -15.91
C ILE A 550 1.67 26.07 -17.28
N VAL A 551 1.57 24.71 -17.26
CA VAL A 551 1.05 23.75 -18.30
C VAL A 551 1.93 23.40 -19.53
N ALA A 552 2.05 22.15 -20.03
CA ALA A 552 1.66 20.79 -19.60
C ALA A 552 2.19 19.70 -20.59
N ILE A 553 1.97 18.42 -20.22
CA ILE A 553 1.94 17.15 -21.01
C ILE A 553 3.31 16.47 -21.25
N GLY A 554 3.59 15.19 -20.93
CA GLY A 554 2.84 14.08 -20.29
C GLY A 554 3.65 12.76 -20.40
N VAL A 555 3.90 12.03 -19.28
CA VAL A 555 3.38 10.69 -18.84
C VAL A 555 3.93 9.48 -19.66
N LEU A 556 4.51 8.37 -19.13
CA LEU A 556 3.96 7.20 -18.36
C LEU A 556 5.12 6.18 -18.06
N LEU A 557 5.37 5.70 -16.83
CA LEU A 557 5.08 4.35 -16.21
C LEU A 557 6.29 3.97 -15.30
N ALA A 558 6.25 3.24 -14.18
CA ALA A 558 5.18 2.65 -13.38
C ALA A 558 5.67 2.39 -11.94
N VAL A 559 4.70 2.43 -11.03
CA VAL A 559 4.68 1.91 -9.66
C VAL A 559 4.61 0.38 -9.71
N MET A 560 5.37 -0.33 -8.85
CA MET A 560 5.03 -1.62 -8.21
C MET A 560 6.23 -2.15 -7.40
N GLY A 561 6.05 -2.40 -6.11
CA GLY A 561 7.02 -3.17 -5.31
C GLY A 561 7.16 -2.70 -3.85
N GLY A 562 6.13 -2.93 -3.03
CA GLY A 562 6.21 -2.79 -1.57
C GLY A 562 5.63 -4.02 -0.87
N MET A 563 6.34 -4.46 0.18
CA MET A 563 5.98 -5.44 1.23
C MET A 563 6.23 -6.94 0.99
N LEU A 564 7.23 -7.49 1.71
CA LEU A 564 7.03 -8.50 2.78
C LEU A 564 8.38 -9.03 3.33
N VAL A 565 8.93 -8.42 4.39
CA VAL A 565 9.72 -9.16 5.41
C VAL A 565 9.55 -8.49 6.77
N ARG A 566 8.64 -9.01 7.60
CA ARG A 566 8.65 -8.79 9.05
C ARG A 566 8.73 -10.16 9.72
N ARG A 567 9.94 -10.63 10.03
CA ARG A 567 10.15 -11.77 10.94
C ARG A 567 10.42 -11.24 12.35
N ARG A 568 9.48 -11.52 13.26
CA ARG A 568 9.65 -11.46 14.71
C ARG A 568 10.80 -12.38 15.13
N ARG A 569 11.75 -11.88 15.92
CA ARG A 569 12.55 -12.68 16.84
C ARG A 569 11.90 -12.58 18.22
N VAL A 570 11.59 -13.74 18.79
CA VAL A 570 11.32 -13.91 20.21
C VAL A 570 12.68 -14.18 20.86
N GLU A 571 13.04 -13.38 21.86
CA GLU A 571 14.10 -13.68 22.81
C GLU A 571 13.55 -14.64 23.87
N SER A 572 14.39 -15.59 24.28
CA SER A 572 14.41 -16.16 25.62
C SER A 572 15.34 -15.33 26.50
#